data_AF-A0A397VE56-F1
#
_entry.id   AF-A0A397VE56-F1
#
_cell.length_a   1.000
_cell.length_b   1.000
_cell.length_c   1.000
_cell.angle_alpha   90.00
_cell.angle_beta   90.00
_cell.angle_gamma   90.00
#
_symmetry.space_group_name_H-M   'P 1'
#
loop_
_entity.id
_entity.type
_entity.pdbx_description
1 polymer ?
#
loop_
_entity_poly.entity_id
_entity_poly.type
_entity_poly.pdbx_seq_one_letter_code
_entity_poly.pdbx_strand_id
1 'polypeptide(L)'
;MYHIINLLFKLFIESGATLHKLVLEFSKSLELKPEIFYIFGENKQFFSQIQHPSFGEISDNNIENAIALLRPLVKSTKKISAIELNYYEFDYESQIFHALIYLIKSQEHLRLFSIAGDYSTEFHGIISALESQKNSLQEVILATCDFSAEFEVLNKCKNLETLRIRHCAAKLQKFLDYKVSTLEVVDCRIDTQAMILIFEKSGGSLQRLKFESEDEEFQELSHSVQILHTPVFWVLNFPHNL
;
A
#
# COMPACT_ATOMS: atom_id res chain seq x y z
N MET A 1 -26.07 -1.78 13.29
CA MET A 1 -24.62 -2.05 13.14
C MET A 1 -23.77 -0.92 13.71
N TYR A 2 -24.05 0.36 13.39
CA TYR A 2 -23.24 1.51 13.85
C TYR A 2 -23.19 1.71 15.36
N HIS A 3 -24.29 1.43 16.06
CA HIS A 3 -24.30 1.45 17.52
C HIS A 3 -23.29 0.46 18.12
N ILE A 4 -23.08 -0.70 17.46
CA ILE A 4 -22.13 -1.70 17.94
C ILE A 4 -20.70 -1.20 17.72
N ILE A 5 -20.38 -0.62 16.56
CA ILE A 5 -19.04 -0.07 16.27
C ILE A 5 -18.64 1.01 17.27
N ASN A 6 -19.53 1.98 17.53
CA ASN A 6 -19.27 3.03 18.52
C ASN A 6 -19.06 2.45 19.93
N LEU A 7 -19.89 1.48 20.35
CA LEU A 7 -19.72 0.82 21.64
C LEU A 7 -18.40 0.05 21.74
N LEU A 8 -17.99 -0.63 20.66
CA LEU A 8 -16.73 -1.36 20.62
C LEU A 8 -15.53 -0.42 20.78
N PHE A 9 -15.51 0.71 20.06
CA PHE A 9 -14.47 1.71 20.25
C PHE A 9 -14.42 2.21 21.68
N LYS A 10 -15.58 2.61 22.23
CA LYS A 10 -15.66 3.06 23.61
C LYS A 10 -15.12 2.01 24.58
N LEU A 11 -15.56 0.76 24.44
CA LEU A 11 -15.13 -0.35 25.29
C LEU A 11 -13.62 -0.61 25.17
N PHE A 12 -13.06 -0.66 23.96
CA PHE A 12 -11.63 -0.92 23.78
C PHE A 12 -10.77 0.18 24.36
N ILE A 13 -11.18 1.44 24.21
CA ILE A 13 -10.42 2.56 24.72
C ILE A 13 -10.53 2.62 26.25
N GLU A 14 -11.73 2.52 26.80
CA GLU A 14 -11.97 2.59 28.26
C GLU A 14 -11.39 1.40 29.02
N SER A 15 -11.32 0.22 28.39
CA SER A 15 -10.67 -0.96 28.99
C SER A 15 -9.15 -0.95 28.93
N GLY A 16 -8.54 0.04 28.26
CA GLY A 16 -7.09 0.09 28.05
C GLY A 16 -6.58 -1.01 27.13
N ALA A 17 -7.42 -1.52 26.23
CA ALA A 17 -7.03 -2.57 25.29
C ALA A 17 -5.87 -2.12 24.40
N THR A 18 -4.93 -3.01 24.14
CA THR A 18 -3.80 -2.76 23.25
C THR A 18 -4.15 -3.22 21.84
N LEU A 19 -4.19 -2.29 20.89
CA LEU A 19 -4.45 -2.59 19.48
C LEU A 19 -3.20 -2.31 18.64
N HIS A 20 -2.68 -3.35 17.97
CA HIS A 20 -1.49 -3.24 17.12
C HIS A 20 -1.85 -2.93 15.66
N LYS A 21 -2.90 -3.58 15.14
CA LYS A 21 -3.45 -3.38 13.79
C LYS A 21 -4.85 -2.77 13.90
N LEU A 22 -5.06 -1.64 13.23
CA LEU A 22 -6.35 -0.96 13.14
C LEU A 22 -6.81 -1.01 11.70
N VAL A 23 -7.91 -1.70 11.41
CA VAL A 23 -8.51 -1.76 10.07
C VAL A 23 -9.84 -1.04 10.11
N LEU A 24 -9.99 0.02 9.31
CA LEU A 24 -11.21 0.82 9.26
C LEU A 24 -11.58 1.15 7.83
N GLU A 25 -12.87 1.03 7.53
CA GLU A 25 -13.46 1.45 6.28
C GLU A 25 -14.43 2.58 6.58
N PHE A 26 -14.22 3.73 5.93
CA PHE A 26 -15.03 4.94 6.08
C PHE A 26 -16.11 4.99 5.01
N SER A 27 -16.80 3.86 4.80
CA SER A 27 -17.86 3.72 3.81
C SER A 27 -19.07 4.59 4.15
N LYS A 28 -20.00 4.78 3.20
CA LYS A 28 -21.20 5.63 3.38
C LYS A 28 -22.06 5.25 4.58
N SER A 29 -21.96 3.99 5.01
CA SER A 29 -22.66 3.44 6.15
C SER A 29 -21.98 3.77 7.48
N LEU A 30 -20.67 3.99 7.54
CA LEU A 30 -19.99 4.28 8.81
C LEU A 30 -20.51 5.58 9.43
N GLU A 31 -21.02 5.48 10.66
CA GLU A 31 -21.46 6.61 11.46
C GLU A 31 -20.77 6.57 12.83
N LEU A 32 -19.72 7.38 13.00
CA LEU A 32 -19.02 7.55 14.27
C LEU A 32 -19.56 8.75 15.03
N LYS A 33 -19.89 8.56 16.31
CA LYS A 33 -20.35 9.64 17.18
C LYS A 33 -19.19 10.58 17.53
N PRO A 34 -19.43 11.90 17.67
CA PRO A 34 -18.42 12.87 18.12
C PRO A 34 -17.70 12.47 19.41
N GLU A 35 -18.41 11.81 20.34
CA GLU A 35 -17.87 11.28 21.59
C GLU A 35 -16.68 10.33 21.37
N ILE A 36 -16.69 9.53 20.30
CA ILE A 36 -15.60 8.61 19.98
C ILE A 36 -14.33 9.38 19.63
N PHE A 37 -14.42 10.45 18.84
CA PHE A 37 -13.27 11.29 18.51
C PHE A 37 -12.71 12.04 19.72
N TYR A 38 -13.58 12.42 20.66
CA TYR A 38 -13.15 12.98 21.95
C TYR A 38 -12.35 11.95 22.76
N ILE A 39 -12.90 10.74 22.94
CA ILE A 39 -12.24 9.65 23.67
C ILE A 39 -10.90 9.28 22.99
N PHE A 40 -10.85 9.28 21.66
CA PHE A 40 -9.62 9.13 20.88
C PHE A 40 -8.57 10.21 21.20
N GLY A 41 -8.97 11.48 21.24
CA GLY A 41 -8.06 12.58 21.55
C GLY A 41 -7.43 12.47 22.94
N GLU A 42 -8.20 12.01 23.93
CA GLU A 42 -7.75 11.87 25.32
C GLU A 42 -6.87 10.63 25.53
N ASN A 43 -7.16 9.52 24.84
CA ASN A 43 -6.50 8.23 25.06
C ASN A 43 -5.28 8.01 24.16
N LYS A 44 -4.25 8.84 24.37
CA LYS A 44 -2.97 8.73 23.64
C LYS A 44 -2.31 7.36 23.75
N GLN A 45 -2.49 6.68 24.90
CA GLN A 45 -1.92 5.35 25.11
C GLN A 45 -2.49 4.34 24.10
N PHE A 46 -3.80 4.38 23.82
CA PHE A 46 -4.43 3.49 22.85
C PHE A 46 -3.76 3.61 21.47
N PHE A 47 -3.63 4.84 20.95
CA PHE A 47 -3.00 5.07 19.64
C PHE A 47 -1.49 4.82 19.63
N SER A 48 -0.79 5.02 20.75
CA SER A 48 0.66 4.81 20.83
C SER A 48 1.09 3.36 20.53
N GLN A 49 0.17 2.40 20.66
CA GLN A 49 0.41 0.98 20.41
C GLN A 49 0.12 0.56 18.97
N ILE A 50 -0.57 1.40 18.19
CA ILE A 50 -0.89 1.09 16.80
C ILE A 50 0.38 1.17 15.97
N GLN A 51 0.64 0.11 15.22
CA GLN A 51 1.77 0.03 14.29
C GLN A 51 1.31 -0.18 12.86
N HIS A 52 0.17 -0.85 12.65
CA HIS A 52 -0.33 -1.24 11.32
C HIS A 52 -1.74 -0.67 11.06
N PRO A 53 -1.91 0.64 10.81
CA PRO A 53 -3.17 1.17 10.30
C PRO A 53 -3.45 0.70 8.86
N SER A 54 -4.70 0.33 8.61
CA SER A 54 -5.26 -0.02 7.31
C SER A 54 -6.57 0.73 7.13
N PHE A 55 -6.63 1.58 6.12
CA PHE A 55 -7.79 2.41 5.81
C PHE A 55 -8.38 1.95 4.48
N GLY A 56 -9.64 1.50 4.50
CA GLY A 56 -10.42 1.18 3.30
C GLY A 56 -11.05 2.41 2.66
N GLU A 57 -12.08 2.18 1.86
CA GLU A 57 -12.85 3.22 1.16
C GLU A 57 -13.20 4.38 2.11
N ILE A 58 -12.98 5.62 1.67
CA ILE A 58 -13.33 6.83 2.42
C ILE A 58 -14.40 7.59 1.65
N SER A 59 -15.67 7.27 1.86
CA SER A 59 -16.73 7.97 1.15
C SER A 59 -16.74 9.47 1.45
N ASP A 60 -17.19 10.29 0.49
CA ASP A 60 -17.20 11.75 0.59
C ASP A 60 -17.80 12.28 1.90
N ASN A 61 -18.90 11.67 2.35
CA ASN A 61 -19.59 12.05 3.59
C ASN A 61 -18.85 11.68 4.88
N ASN A 62 -17.73 10.96 4.80
CA ASN A 62 -16.93 10.49 5.93
C ASN A 62 -15.48 10.99 5.91
N ILE A 63 -15.11 11.89 4.99
CA ILE A 63 -13.78 12.53 4.94
C ILE A 63 -13.44 13.19 6.29
N GLU A 64 -14.36 13.95 6.87
CA GLU A 64 -14.13 14.61 8.16
C GLU A 64 -13.90 13.61 9.30
N ASN A 65 -14.61 12.48 9.29
CA ASN A 65 -14.42 11.41 10.27
C ASN A 65 -13.03 10.76 10.13
N ALA A 66 -12.57 10.54 8.89
CA ALA A 66 -11.22 10.04 8.62
C ALA A 66 -10.16 11.02 9.10
N ILE A 67 -10.29 12.32 8.79
CA ILE A 67 -9.38 13.37 9.26
C ILE A 67 -9.37 13.46 10.79
N ALA A 68 -10.54 13.40 11.42
CA ALA A 68 -10.68 13.44 12.88
C ALA A 68 -10.00 12.26 13.57
N LEU A 69 -9.90 11.10 12.91
CA LEU A 69 -9.17 9.94 13.40
C LEU A 69 -7.66 10.00 13.11
N LEU A 70 -7.26 10.47 11.92
CA LEU A 70 -5.85 10.57 11.53
C LEU A 70 -5.08 11.57 12.41
N ARG A 71 -5.69 12.72 12.75
CA ARG A 71 -5.04 13.75 13.59
C ARG A 71 -4.51 13.22 14.94
N PRO A 72 -5.30 12.57 15.80
CA PRO A 72 -4.81 12.02 17.07
C PRO A 72 -3.84 10.85 16.85
N LEU A 73 -4.04 10.02 15.81
CA LEU A 73 -3.12 8.93 15.48
C LEU A 73 -1.70 9.46 15.24
N VAL A 74 -1.55 10.45 14.36
CA VAL A 74 -0.23 11.04 14.04
C VAL A 74 0.43 11.68 15.26
N LYS A 75 -0.36 12.30 16.15
CA LYS A 75 0.17 12.94 17.36
C LYS A 75 0.63 11.94 18.41
N SER A 76 0.09 10.72 18.40
CA SER A 76 0.25 9.76 19.48
C SER A 76 1.34 8.72 19.23
N THR A 77 1.72 8.49 17.97
CA THR A 77 2.74 7.50 17.61
C THR A 77 3.62 7.96 16.45
N LYS A 78 4.89 7.56 16.53
CA LYS A 78 5.86 7.62 15.42
C LYS A 78 6.36 6.23 15.03
N LYS A 79 5.74 5.20 15.60
CA LYS A 79 6.16 3.79 15.52
C LYS A 79 5.33 3.00 14.51
N ILE A 80 4.57 3.67 13.64
CA ILE A 80 3.83 2.99 12.58
C ILE A 80 4.84 2.42 11.59
N SER A 81 4.79 1.10 11.43
CA SER A 81 5.69 0.33 10.57
C SER A 81 5.04 -0.10 9.27
N ALA A 82 3.70 -0.11 9.20
CA ALA A 82 2.96 -0.47 7.99
C ALA A 82 1.75 0.44 7.80
N ILE A 83 1.54 0.96 6.59
CA ILE A 83 0.32 1.71 6.22
C ILE A 83 -0.30 1.01 5.01
N GLU A 84 -1.59 0.72 5.08
CA GLU A 84 -2.38 0.21 3.97
C GLU A 84 -3.52 1.20 3.66
N LEU A 85 -3.64 1.62 2.40
CA LEU A 85 -4.72 2.44 1.88
C LEU A 85 -5.44 1.64 0.79
N ASN A 86 -6.68 1.21 1.02
CA ASN A 86 -7.44 0.37 0.10
C ASN A 86 -8.62 1.15 -0.49
N TYR A 87 -8.92 0.96 -1.78
CA TYR A 87 -10.07 1.55 -2.48
C TYR A 87 -10.15 3.08 -2.31
N TYR A 88 -9.05 3.75 -2.63
CA TYR A 88 -8.94 5.19 -2.46
C TYR A 88 -9.35 5.93 -3.74
N GLU A 89 -10.50 6.61 -3.73
CA GLU A 89 -10.91 7.52 -4.83
C GLU A 89 -10.14 8.85 -4.72
N PHE A 90 -9.73 9.47 -5.83
CA PHE A 90 -8.84 10.65 -5.78
C PHE A 90 -9.54 11.99 -6.04
N ASP A 91 -10.87 11.99 -6.12
CA ASP A 91 -11.72 13.19 -6.26
C ASP A 91 -12.02 13.88 -4.91
N TYR A 92 -11.39 13.44 -3.82
CA TYR A 92 -11.61 13.97 -2.47
C TYR A 92 -11.04 15.38 -2.25
N GLU A 93 -11.53 16.03 -1.19
CA GLU A 93 -11.00 17.31 -0.71
C GLU A 93 -9.50 17.25 -0.38
N SER A 94 -8.78 18.34 -0.64
CA SER A 94 -7.33 18.46 -0.40
C SER A 94 -6.87 18.09 1.03
N GLN A 95 -7.76 18.18 2.02
CA GLN A 95 -7.44 18.02 3.43
C GLN A 95 -7.09 16.58 3.83
N ILE A 96 -7.74 15.57 3.25
CA ILE A 96 -7.44 14.16 3.59
C ILE A 96 -6.05 13.76 3.10
N PHE A 97 -5.66 14.23 1.90
CA PHE A 97 -4.32 14.02 1.37
C PHE A 97 -3.26 14.61 2.28
N HIS A 98 -3.47 15.83 2.79
CA HIS A 98 -2.56 16.45 3.75
C HIS A 98 -2.43 15.63 5.05
N ALA A 99 -3.52 15.07 5.56
CA ALA A 99 -3.49 14.23 6.75
C ALA A 99 -2.68 12.93 6.52
N LEU A 100 -2.86 12.27 5.37
CA LEU A 100 -2.13 11.06 5.01
C LEU A 100 -0.64 11.33 4.74
N ILE A 101 -0.32 12.41 4.04
CA ILE A 101 1.07 12.84 3.84
C ILE A 101 1.76 13.08 5.18
N TYR A 102 1.08 13.75 6.11
CA TYR A 102 1.61 14.01 7.44
C TYR A 102 1.77 12.72 8.26
N LEU A 103 0.83 11.77 8.13
CA LEU A 103 0.94 10.44 8.72
C LEU A 103 2.21 9.74 8.24
N ILE A 104 2.46 9.67 6.93
CA ILE A 104 3.66 9.02 6.38
C ILE A 104 4.95 9.71 6.84
N LYS A 105 5.02 11.04 6.74
CA LYS A 105 6.24 11.81 7.04
C LYS A 105 6.64 11.83 8.51
N SER A 106 5.69 11.62 9.42
CA SER A 106 5.92 11.71 10.86
C SER A 106 6.47 10.42 11.47
N GLN A 107 6.47 9.30 10.74
CA GLN A 107 6.95 8.01 11.26
C GLN A 107 8.46 7.91 11.25
N GLU A 108 9.02 7.25 12.26
CA GLU A 108 10.46 7.01 12.37
C GLU A 108 10.93 5.90 11.42
N HIS A 109 10.14 4.84 11.30
CA HIS A 109 10.52 3.62 10.59
C HIS A 109 9.33 2.97 9.86
N LEU A 110 8.72 3.67 8.91
CA LEU A 110 7.75 3.02 8.01
C LEU A 110 8.48 2.01 7.13
N ARG A 111 8.07 0.74 7.18
CA ARG A 111 8.69 -0.38 6.44
C ARG A 111 7.82 -0.86 5.29
N LEU A 112 6.51 -0.84 5.47
CA LEU A 112 5.55 -1.28 4.46
C LEU A 112 4.59 -0.15 4.10
N PHE A 113 4.40 0.06 2.80
CA PHE A 113 3.36 0.93 2.28
C PHE A 113 2.55 0.20 1.22
N SER A 114 1.22 0.20 1.36
CA SER A 114 0.29 -0.38 0.40
C SER A 114 -0.73 0.66 -0.02
N ILE A 115 -1.00 0.76 -1.32
CA ILE A 115 -2.05 1.60 -1.88
C ILE A 115 -2.83 0.87 -2.97
N ALA A 116 -4.15 0.97 -2.92
CA ALA A 116 -5.06 0.56 -3.99
C ALA A 116 -5.81 1.79 -4.52
N GLY A 117 -5.54 2.16 -5.77
CA GLY A 117 -5.87 3.49 -6.29
C GLY A 117 -6.90 3.57 -7.41
N ASP A 118 -7.74 2.55 -7.60
CA ASP A 118 -8.79 2.49 -8.63
C ASP A 118 -8.39 3.06 -10.02
N TYR A 119 -7.24 2.61 -10.53
CA TYR A 119 -6.61 3.02 -11.79
C TYR A 119 -6.21 4.51 -11.88
N SER A 120 -6.13 5.22 -10.74
CA SER A 120 -5.69 6.60 -10.69
C SER A 120 -4.22 6.76 -11.09
N THR A 121 -3.93 7.94 -11.68
CA THR A 121 -2.57 8.43 -11.98
C THR A 121 -2.16 9.60 -11.07
N GLU A 122 -3.09 10.10 -10.25
CA GLU A 122 -2.90 11.24 -9.36
C GLU A 122 -2.94 10.76 -7.91
N PHE A 123 -1.85 10.94 -7.18
CA PHE A 123 -1.74 10.52 -5.78
C PHE A 123 -1.60 11.70 -4.82
N HIS A 124 -1.70 12.92 -5.35
CA HIS A 124 -1.71 14.19 -4.61
C HIS A 124 -0.57 14.32 -3.59
N GLY A 125 0.61 13.78 -3.89
CA GLY A 125 1.77 13.84 -3.02
C GLY A 125 1.87 12.74 -1.96
N ILE A 126 0.90 11.83 -1.85
CA ILE A 126 0.95 10.68 -0.93
C ILE A 126 2.18 9.82 -1.24
N ILE A 127 2.36 9.45 -2.51
CA ILE A 127 3.50 8.63 -2.92
C ILE A 127 4.80 9.41 -2.71
N SER A 128 4.83 10.68 -3.12
CA SER A 128 5.99 11.56 -2.90
C SER A 128 6.41 11.66 -1.41
N ALA A 129 5.46 11.52 -0.47
CA ALA A 129 5.75 11.54 0.96
C ALA A 129 6.66 10.40 1.44
N LEU A 130 6.70 9.27 0.70
CA LEU A 130 7.56 8.13 0.99
C LEU A 130 9.05 8.45 0.93
N GLU A 131 9.47 9.57 0.32
CA GLU A 131 10.87 10.03 0.35
C GLU A 131 11.38 10.22 1.79
N SER A 132 10.50 10.61 2.72
CA SER A 132 10.82 10.73 4.14
C SER A 132 11.25 9.40 4.77
N GLN A 133 10.87 8.28 4.16
CA GLN A 133 11.09 6.91 4.61
C GLN A 133 12.17 6.20 3.78
N LYS A 134 13.00 6.94 3.04
CA LYS A 134 14.02 6.39 2.12
C LYS A 134 15.04 5.42 2.73
N ASN A 135 15.21 5.44 4.06
CA ASN A 135 16.14 4.57 4.79
C ASN A 135 15.43 3.47 5.59
N SER A 136 14.10 3.39 5.55
CA SER A 136 13.29 2.47 6.36
C SER A 136 12.32 1.65 5.52
N LEU A 137 11.83 2.20 4.41
CA LEU A 137 10.87 1.54 3.53
C LEU A 137 11.52 0.31 2.88
N GLN A 138 10.86 -0.84 3.06
CA GLN A 138 11.30 -2.17 2.63
C GLN A 138 10.37 -2.78 1.60
N GLU A 139 9.07 -2.51 1.71
CA GLU A 139 8.05 -3.11 0.85
C GLU A 139 7.03 -2.07 0.39
N VAL A 140 6.75 -2.09 -0.91
CA VAL A 140 5.68 -1.30 -1.53
C VAL A 140 4.74 -2.22 -2.29
N ILE A 141 3.45 -2.06 -2.02
CA ILE A 141 2.37 -2.78 -2.70
C ILE A 141 1.51 -1.75 -3.44
N LEU A 142 1.42 -1.91 -4.75
CA LEU A 142 0.59 -1.11 -5.64
C LEU A 142 -0.49 -2.02 -6.20
N ALA A 143 -1.75 -1.73 -5.92
CA ALA A 143 -2.88 -2.44 -6.46
C ALA A 143 -3.77 -1.48 -7.26
N THR A 144 -4.31 -1.91 -8.40
CA THR A 144 -5.25 -1.10 -9.20
C THR A 144 -4.77 0.35 -9.34
N CYS A 145 -3.52 0.56 -9.76
CA CYS A 145 -2.90 1.89 -9.88
C CYS A 145 -2.27 2.02 -11.26
N ASP A 146 -2.37 3.20 -11.87
CA ASP A 146 -1.58 3.51 -13.06
C ASP A 146 -0.30 4.25 -12.68
N PHE A 147 0.74 4.12 -13.50
CA PHE A 147 2.03 4.75 -13.21
C PHE A 147 1.91 6.28 -13.20
N SER A 148 2.26 6.87 -12.07
CA SER A 148 2.49 8.30 -11.88
C SER A 148 3.97 8.62 -11.75
N ALA A 149 4.38 9.83 -12.16
CA ALA A 149 5.74 10.33 -11.95
C ALA A 149 6.12 10.36 -10.45
N GLU A 150 5.14 10.44 -9.55
CA GLU A 150 5.40 10.37 -8.10
C GLU A 150 6.13 9.08 -7.68
N PHE A 151 5.92 7.96 -8.37
CA PHE A 151 6.58 6.69 -8.04
C PHE A 151 8.09 6.74 -8.25
N GLU A 152 8.63 7.70 -9.00
CA GLU A 152 10.09 7.86 -9.16
C GLU A 152 10.80 8.04 -7.81
N VAL A 153 10.09 8.52 -6.77
CA VAL A 153 10.59 8.60 -5.40
C VAL A 153 11.09 7.26 -4.84
N LEU A 154 10.54 6.14 -5.31
CA LEU A 154 10.91 4.80 -4.86
C LEU A 154 12.36 4.45 -5.25
N ASN A 155 12.91 5.04 -6.33
CA ASN A 155 14.32 4.89 -6.69
C ASN A 155 15.28 5.46 -5.64
N LYS A 156 14.79 6.34 -4.75
CA LYS A 156 15.57 6.93 -3.67
C LYS A 156 15.54 6.08 -2.39
N CYS A 157 14.65 5.09 -2.31
CA CYS A 157 14.48 4.23 -1.16
C CYS A 157 15.54 3.12 -1.16
N LYS A 158 16.57 3.27 -0.32
CA LYS A 158 17.78 2.45 -0.34
C LYS A 158 17.56 1.01 0.13
N ASN A 159 16.55 0.82 0.97
CA ASN A 159 16.23 -0.46 1.58
C ASN A 159 14.98 -1.10 0.96
N LEU A 160 14.48 -0.57 -0.15
CA LEU A 160 13.32 -1.13 -0.83
C LEU A 160 13.73 -2.47 -1.46
N GLU A 161 13.24 -3.55 -0.85
CA GLU A 161 13.57 -4.92 -1.23
C GLU A 161 12.44 -5.56 -2.04
N THR A 162 11.19 -5.21 -1.73
CA THR A 162 10.01 -5.84 -2.32
C THR A 162 9.12 -4.80 -2.98
N LEU A 163 8.81 -5.04 -4.26
CA LEU A 163 7.76 -4.33 -4.99
C LEU A 163 6.70 -5.33 -5.46
N ARG A 164 5.45 -5.09 -5.08
CA ARG A 164 4.31 -5.86 -5.56
C ARG A 164 3.39 -4.98 -6.37
N ILE A 165 2.99 -5.44 -7.54
CA ILE A 165 2.12 -4.76 -8.49
C ILE A 165 0.94 -5.69 -8.78
N ARG A 166 -0.28 -5.22 -8.57
CA ARG A 166 -1.50 -6.04 -8.70
C ARG A 166 -2.55 -5.30 -9.51
N HIS A 167 -3.18 -5.96 -10.49
CA HIS A 167 -4.30 -5.41 -11.26
C HIS A 167 -4.03 -4.02 -11.85
N CYS A 168 -2.80 -3.75 -12.31
CA CYS A 168 -2.41 -2.48 -12.90
C CYS A 168 -2.47 -2.56 -14.43
N ALA A 169 -3.09 -1.56 -15.08
CA ALA A 169 -3.19 -1.50 -16.55
C ALA A 169 -1.92 -0.93 -17.21
N ALA A 170 -1.14 -0.14 -16.46
CA ALA A 170 -0.03 0.64 -16.97
C ALA A 170 1.21 -0.17 -17.44
N LYS A 171 2.04 0.53 -18.23
CA LYS A 171 3.38 0.11 -18.71
C LYS A 171 4.28 -0.28 -17.53
N LEU A 172 4.24 -1.55 -17.13
CA LEU A 172 5.10 -2.16 -16.12
C LEU A 172 6.56 -1.75 -16.29
N GLN A 173 7.00 -1.55 -17.54
CA GLN A 173 8.32 -1.05 -17.94
C GLN A 173 8.84 0.12 -17.08
N LYS A 174 7.96 1.02 -16.63
CA LYS A 174 8.35 2.16 -15.78
C LYS A 174 8.61 1.77 -14.32
N PHE A 175 7.99 0.69 -13.85
CA PHE A 175 8.27 0.13 -12.52
C PHE A 175 9.50 -0.79 -12.50
N LEU A 176 10.14 -1.04 -13.65
CA LEU A 176 11.28 -1.96 -13.73
C LEU A 176 12.63 -1.29 -13.46
N ASP A 177 12.65 0.03 -13.33
CA ASP A 177 13.88 0.77 -13.03
C ASP A 177 14.28 0.66 -11.54
N TYR A 178 13.40 0.11 -10.69
CA TYR A 178 13.67 -0.06 -9.26
C TYR A 178 14.58 -1.27 -8.98
N LYS A 179 15.63 -1.03 -8.18
CA LYS A 179 16.55 -2.06 -7.71
C LYS A 179 15.96 -2.83 -6.54
N VAL A 180 15.07 -3.78 -6.83
CA VAL A 180 14.43 -4.65 -5.84
C VAL A 180 14.96 -6.08 -5.93
N SER A 181 14.90 -6.81 -4.82
CA SER A 181 15.23 -8.24 -4.75
C SER A 181 14.01 -9.12 -5.01
N THR A 182 12.82 -8.62 -4.68
CA THR A 182 11.56 -9.31 -4.92
C THR A 182 10.64 -8.44 -5.77
N LEU A 183 10.25 -8.95 -6.93
CA LEU A 183 9.19 -8.36 -7.76
C LEU A 183 8.05 -9.37 -7.88
N GLU A 184 6.85 -8.95 -7.48
CA GLU A 184 5.63 -9.72 -7.71
C GLU A 184 4.69 -8.92 -8.60
N VAL A 185 4.25 -9.52 -9.70
CA VAL A 185 3.28 -8.92 -10.60
C VAL A 185 2.11 -9.88 -10.75
N VAL A 186 0.92 -9.42 -10.38
CA VAL A 186 -0.32 -10.21 -10.35
C VAL A 186 -1.37 -9.51 -11.20
N ASP A 187 -1.99 -10.23 -12.12
CA ASP A 187 -3.12 -9.79 -12.95
C ASP A 187 -2.87 -8.47 -13.68
N CYS A 188 -1.64 -8.30 -14.17
CA CYS A 188 -1.25 -7.19 -15.04
C CYS A 188 -1.03 -7.74 -16.45
N ARG A 189 -1.34 -6.95 -17.47
CA ARG A 189 -1.04 -7.32 -18.86
C ARG A 189 0.48 -7.23 -19.09
N ILE A 190 1.14 -8.38 -19.23
CA ILE A 190 2.58 -8.46 -19.50
C ILE A 190 2.78 -9.13 -20.85
N ASP A 191 3.32 -8.39 -21.81
CA ASP A 191 3.80 -8.97 -23.07
C ASP A 191 5.25 -9.46 -22.94
N THR A 192 5.70 -10.23 -23.92
CA THR A 192 7.05 -10.79 -23.99
C THR A 192 8.14 -9.72 -23.94
N GLN A 193 7.87 -8.55 -24.53
CA GLN A 193 8.83 -7.45 -24.56
C GLN A 193 9.00 -6.85 -23.16
N ALA A 194 7.92 -6.69 -22.39
CA ALA A 194 7.96 -6.28 -21.00
C ALA A 194 8.72 -7.29 -20.16
N MET A 195 8.51 -8.61 -20.33
CA MET A 195 9.29 -9.63 -19.61
C MET A 195 10.79 -9.55 -19.91
N ILE A 196 11.18 -9.41 -21.19
CA ILE A 196 12.59 -9.25 -21.57
C ILE A 196 13.19 -8.03 -20.86
N LEU A 197 12.48 -6.90 -20.84
CA LEU A 197 12.92 -5.69 -20.15
C LEU A 197 13.06 -5.88 -18.63
N ILE A 198 12.23 -6.71 -17.99
CA ILE A 198 12.36 -7.05 -16.56
C ILE A 198 13.70 -7.75 -16.32
N PHE A 199 14.02 -8.75 -17.14
CA PHE A 199 15.27 -9.48 -17.01
C PHE A 199 16.49 -8.61 -17.33
N GLU A 200 16.41 -7.78 -18.36
CA GLU A 200 17.52 -6.90 -18.75
C GLU A 200 17.81 -5.81 -17.71
N LYS A 201 16.77 -5.18 -17.15
CA LYS A 201 16.94 -4.04 -16.23
C LYS A 201 17.12 -4.45 -14.78
N SER A 202 16.37 -5.45 -14.32
CA SER A 202 16.28 -5.81 -12.90
C SER A 202 16.88 -7.19 -12.60
N GLY A 203 17.20 -7.99 -13.62
CA GLY A 203 17.65 -9.38 -13.45
C GLY A 203 18.86 -9.54 -12.54
N GLY A 204 19.78 -8.56 -12.51
CA GLY A 204 20.96 -8.62 -11.63
C GLY A 204 20.67 -8.40 -10.14
N SER A 205 19.57 -7.74 -9.76
CA SER A 205 19.19 -7.52 -8.36
C SER A 205 18.11 -8.48 -7.87
N LEU A 206 17.31 -9.03 -8.80
CA LEU A 206 16.18 -9.91 -8.48
C LEU A 206 16.66 -11.27 -7.96
N GLN A 207 16.18 -11.62 -6.77
CA GLN A 207 16.26 -12.96 -6.18
C GLN A 207 14.96 -13.74 -6.38
N ARG A 208 13.84 -13.03 -6.38
CA ARG A 208 12.51 -13.62 -6.52
C ARG A 208 11.68 -12.83 -7.52
N LEU A 209 11.15 -13.56 -8.49
CA LEU A 209 10.19 -13.02 -9.45
C LEU A 209 8.95 -13.90 -9.42
N LYS A 210 7.79 -13.28 -9.14
CA LYS A 210 6.48 -13.93 -9.19
C LYS A 210 5.63 -13.28 -10.28
N PHE A 211 5.12 -14.09 -11.19
CA PHE A 211 4.05 -13.71 -12.10
C PHE A 211 2.81 -14.57 -11.87
N GLU A 212 1.66 -13.92 -11.81
CA GLU A 212 0.34 -14.54 -11.72
C GLU A 212 -0.60 -13.76 -12.64
N SER A 213 -1.43 -14.48 -13.39
CA SER A 213 -2.41 -13.89 -14.31
C SER A 213 -3.66 -14.76 -14.29
N GLU A 214 -4.81 -14.12 -14.11
CA GLU A 214 -6.15 -14.70 -14.15
C GLU A 214 -6.64 -15.01 -15.58
N ASP A 215 -5.92 -14.60 -16.63
CA ASP A 215 -6.31 -14.87 -18.01
C ASP A 215 -5.99 -16.33 -18.41
N GLU A 216 -7.03 -17.11 -18.73
CA GLU A 216 -6.94 -18.52 -19.18
C GLU A 216 -6.30 -18.69 -20.58
N GLU A 217 -6.06 -17.62 -21.34
CA GLU A 217 -5.52 -17.68 -22.70
C GLU A 217 -4.14 -17.01 -22.82
N PHE A 218 -3.07 -17.75 -22.52
CA PHE A 218 -1.74 -17.42 -23.05
C PHE A 218 -1.50 -18.17 -24.37
N GLN A 219 -1.30 -17.43 -25.46
CA GLN A 219 -0.71 -17.97 -26.69
C GLN A 219 0.74 -18.39 -26.40
N GLU A 220 1.04 -19.66 -26.68
CA GLU A 220 2.37 -20.25 -26.58
C GLU A 220 3.42 -19.39 -27.29
N LEU A 221 4.42 -18.93 -26.54
CA LEU A 221 5.71 -18.57 -27.11
C LEU A 221 6.73 -19.62 -26.70
N SER A 222 6.87 -20.62 -27.56
CA SER A 222 8.11 -21.37 -27.69
C SER A 222 9.21 -20.34 -28.06
N HIS A 223 10.28 -20.20 -27.30
CA HIS A 223 11.43 -21.09 -27.31
C HIS A 223 12.15 -21.04 -25.94
N SER A 224 12.27 -22.20 -25.30
CA SER A 224 13.23 -22.56 -24.23
C SER A 224 13.16 -21.84 -22.86
N VAL A 225 12.04 -22.03 -22.16
CA VAL A 225 12.01 -22.38 -20.72
C VAL A 225 10.95 -23.49 -20.60
N GLN A 226 11.23 -24.59 -19.90
CA GLN A 226 10.24 -25.68 -19.76
C GLN A 226 9.01 -25.16 -19.00
N ILE A 227 7.89 -25.03 -19.71
CA ILE A 227 6.58 -24.61 -19.20
C ILE A 227 5.75 -25.85 -18.91
N LEU A 228 5.32 -26.03 -17.66
CA LEU A 228 4.34 -27.06 -17.28
C LEU A 228 2.93 -26.44 -17.30
N HIS A 229 2.00 -27.08 -18.01
CA HIS A 229 0.62 -26.64 -18.22
C HIS A 229 -0.25 -26.70 -16.95
N THR A 230 -0.67 -25.54 -16.45
CA THR A 230 -1.84 -25.19 -15.60
C THR A 230 -1.71 -23.67 -15.26
N PRO A 231 -2.65 -22.96 -14.58
CA PRO A 231 -2.58 -21.50 -14.41
C PRO A 231 -1.16 -21.08 -14.08
N VAL A 232 -0.57 -20.23 -14.92
CA VAL A 232 0.88 -20.24 -15.06
C VAL A 232 1.54 -19.46 -13.93
N PHE A 233 1.67 -20.12 -12.78
CA PHE A 233 2.43 -19.64 -11.64
C PHE A 233 3.92 -19.74 -11.96
N TRP A 234 4.52 -18.64 -12.36
CA TRP A 234 5.96 -18.54 -12.46
C TRP A 234 6.52 -18.00 -11.15
N VAL A 235 7.14 -18.88 -10.36
CA VAL A 235 8.04 -18.45 -9.28
C VAL A 235 9.45 -18.80 -9.71
N LEU A 236 10.19 -17.79 -10.16
CA LEU A 236 11.62 -17.93 -10.46
C LEU A 236 12.41 -17.48 -9.24
N ASN A 237 13.18 -18.40 -8.67
CA ASN A 237 14.16 -18.12 -7.63
C ASN A 237 15.55 -18.08 -8.27
N PHE A 238 16.22 -16.94 -8.17
CA PHE A 238 17.60 -16.79 -8.63
C PHE A 238 18.55 -17.10 -7.48
N PRO A 239 19.50 -18.03 -7.64
CA PRO A 239 20.50 -18.26 -6.62
C PRO A 239 21.37 -17.01 -6.46
N HIS A 240 21.71 -16.67 -5.21
CA HIS A 240 22.73 -15.67 -4.91
C HIS A 240 24.07 -16.14 -5.50
N ASN A 241 24.42 -15.69 -6.70
CA ASN A 241 25.75 -15.48 -7.26
C ASN A 241 25.66 -15.34 -8.79
N LEU A 242 25.83 -14.12 -9.30
CA LEU A 242 26.46 -13.80 -10.60
C LEU A 242 27.08 -12.41 -10.50
#